data_AF-W1Y2P4-F1
#
_entry.id   AF-W1Y2P4-F1
#
_cell.length_a   1.000
_cell.length_b   1.000
_cell.length_c   1.000
_cell.angle_alpha   90.00
_cell.angle_beta   90.00
_cell.angle_gamma   90.00
#
_symmetry.space_group_name_H-M   'P 1'
#
loop_
_entity.id
_entity.type
_entity.pdbx_description
1 polymer ?
#
loop_
_entity_poly.entity_id
_entity_poly.type
_entity_poly.pdbx_seq_one_letter_code
_entity_poly.pdbx_strand_id
1 'polypeptide(L)'
;REWQVVASDLHGEQPQAVPGRRGSGTTLDNHFAVIPADRTWRPQPLLKPLVDGPQSAVVTGPAGEEIFCDEHGRVRVKFNWDRYNPADQ
;
A
#
# COMPACT_ATOMS: atom_id res chain seq x y z
N ARG A 1 -14.73 -9.72 -29.43
CA ARG A 1 -13.69 -10.07 -28.43
C ARG A 1 -13.60 -8.88 -27.49
N GLU A 2 -13.85 -9.09 -26.20
CA GLU A 2 -13.83 -8.03 -25.19
C GLU A 2 -12.45 -7.95 -24.53
N TRP A 3 -12.03 -6.74 -24.17
CA TRP A 3 -10.72 -6.45 -23.59
C TRP A 3 -10.91 -5.67 -22.29
N GLN A 4 -10.10 -5.99 -21.30
CA GLN A 4 -10.00 -5.27 -20.03
C GLN A 4 -8.75 -4.41 -20.05
N VAL A 5 -8.88 -3.10 -19.81
CA VAL A 5 -7.75 -2.19 -19.61
C VAL A 5 -7.16 -2.42 -18.22
N VAL A 6 -5.83 -2.57 -18.13
CA VAL A 6 -5.10 -2.85 -16.87
C VAL A 6 -4.09 -1.76 -16.50
N ALA A 7 -3.72 -0.91 -17.45
CA ALA A 7 -2.92 0.30 -17.23
C ALA A 7 -3.23 1.34 -18.32
N SER A 8 -3.04 2.61 -18.01
CA SER A 8 -3.26 3.73 -18.93
C SER A 8 -2.34 4.89 -18.59
N ASP A 9 -1.63 5.38 -19.60
CA ASP A 9 -0.77 6.55 -19.56
C ASP A 9 -1.34 7.60 -20.52
N LEU A 10 -1.68 8.77 -19.99
CA LEU A 10 -2.32 9.86 -20.74
C LEU A 10 -1.38 11.05 -20.80
N HIS A 11 -1.03 11.48 -22.00
CA HIS A 11 -0.25 12.68 -22.27
C HIS A 11 -1.11 13.69 -23.01
N GLY A 12 -1.01 14.98 -22.65
CA GLY A 12 -1.79 16.03 -23.29
C GLY A 12 -0.97 17.28 -23.48
N GLU A 13 -1.07 17.89 -24.65
CA GLU A 13 -0.40 19.16 -24.96
C GLU A 13 -1.43 20.19 -25.45
N GLN A 14 -1.37 21.40 -24.89
CA GLN A 14 -2.26 22.49 -25.27
C GLN A 14 -1.46 23.73 -25.71
N PRO A 15 -0.97 23.79 -26.95
CA PRO A 15 -0.16 24.90 -27.44
C PRO A 15 -0.85 26.27 -27.38
N GLN A 16 -2.15 26.33 -27.66
CA GLN A 16 -2.91 27.58 -27.76
C GLN A 16 -3.27 28.21 -26.40
N ALA A 17 -2.96 27.56 -25.27
CA ALA A 17 -3.08 28.19 -23.96
C ALA A 17 -2.09 29.38 -23.80
N VAL A 18 -1.03 29.41 -24.61
CA VAL A 18 -0.05 30.50 -24.66
C VAL A 18 -0.53 31.60 -25.61
N PRO A 19 -0.73 32.85 -25.14
CA PRO A 19 -1.13 33.97 -26.00
C PRO A 19 -0.14 34.18 -27.16
N GLY A 20 -0.66 34.37 -28.37
CA GLY A 20 0.15 34.61 -29.57
C GLY A 20 0.73 33.35 -30.23
N ARG A 21 0.66 32.18 -29.58
CA ARG A 21 1.06 30.91 -30.21
C ARG A 21 -0.02 30.47 -31.20
N ARG A 22 0.36 30.38 -32.48
CA ARG A 22 -0.46 29.87 -33.59
C ARG A 22 0.19 28.59 -34.12
N GLY A 23 -0.59 27.54 -34.36
CA GLY A 23 -0.07 26.22 -34.72
C GLY A 23 -1.11 25.11 -34.52
N SER A 24 -0.67 23.84 -34.50
CA SER A 24 -1.54 22.68 -34.24
C SER A 24 -2.28 22.83 -32.90
N GLY A 25 -3.56 22.38 -32.87
CA GLY A 25 -4.44 22.51 -31.70
C GLY A 25 -4.05 21.61 -30.52
N THR A 26 -4.92 21.52 -29.50
CA THR A 26 -4.73 20.60 -28.37
C THR A 26 -4.57 19.17 -28.86
N THR A 27 -3.55 18.46 -28.39
CA THR A 27 -3.38 17.02 -28.57
C THR A 27 -3.59 16.28 -27.26
N LEU A 28 -4.09 15.06 -27.38
CA LEU A 28 -4.26 14.12 -26.28
C LEU A 28 -3.89 12.73 -26.79
N ASP A 29 -2.87 12.14 -26.18
CA ASP A 29 -2.31 10.85 -26.53
C ASP A 29 -2.51 9.89 -25.37
N ASN A 30 -3.14 8.73 -25.62
CA ASN A 30 -3.36 7.72 -24.61
C ASN A 30 -2.74 6.39 -25.01
N HIS A 31 -1.84 5.89 -24.16
CA HIS A 31 -1.29 4.55 -24.25
C HIS A 31 -1.93 3.69 -23.17
N PHE A 32 -2.39 2.51 -23.52
CA PHE A 32 -3.03 1.61 -22.56
C PHE A 32 -2.57 0.16 -22.75
N ALA A 33 -2.49 -0.57 -21.64
CA ALA A 33 -2.26 -2.00 -21.62
C ALA A 33 -3.58 -2.73 -21.40
N VAL A 34 -3.81 -3.83 -22.13
CA VAL A 34 -5.04 -4.62 -22.06
C VAL A 34 -4.77 -6.10 -21.88
N ILE A 35 -5.72 -6.80 -21.27
CA ILE A 35 -5.82 -8.25 -21.22
C ILE A 35 -7.17 -8.71 -21.78
N PRO A 36 -7.33 -9.97 -22.21
CA PRO A 36 -8.65 -10.53 -22.55
C PRO A 36 -9.63 -10.41 -21.38
N ALA A 37 -10.88 -10.01 -21.63
CA ALA A 37 -11.87 -9.76 -20.59
C ALA A 37 -12.32 -11.01 -19.81
N ASP A 38 -12.08 -12.22 -20.35
CA ASP A 38 -12.37 -13.49 -19.70
C ASP A 38 -11.28 -13.92 -18.69
N ARG A 39 -10.22 -13.11 -18.53
CA ARG A 39 -9.13 -13.36 -17.56
C ARG A 39 -9.24 -12.44 -16.36
N THR A 40 -9.12 -13.00 -15.16
CA THR A 40 -8.99 -12.22 -13.94
C THR A 40 -7.60 -11.59 -13.86
N TRP A 41 -7.54 -10.25 -13.92
CA TRP A 41 -6.31 -9.53 -13.62
C TRP A 41 -5.91 -9.67 -12.15
N ARG A 42 -4.61 -9.84 -11.88
CA ARG A 42 -4.03 -9.79 -10.53
C ARG A 42 -2.79 -8.90 -10.56
N PRO A 43 -2.65 -7.94 -9.63
CA PRO A 43 -1.43 -7.15 -9.53
C PRO A 43 -0.26 -8.04 -9.12
N GLN A 44 0.95 -7.63 -9.49
CA GLN A 44 2.15 -8.24 -8.94
C GLN A 44 2.20 -7.99 -7.43
N PRO A 45 2.44 -9.02 -6.59
CA PRO A 45 2.59 -8.82 -5.16
C PRO A 45 3.76 -7.87 -4.86
N LEU A 46 3.54 -6.93 -3.95
CA LEU A 46 4.62 -6.14 -3.38
C LEU A 46 5.51 -7.03 -2.50
N LEU A 47 6.73 -6.57 -2.25
CA LEU A 47 7.62 -7.22 -1.29
C LEU A 47 6.95 -7.27 0.09
N LYS A 48 6.99 -8.44 0.73
CA LYS A 48 6.50 -8.59 2.10
C LYS A 48 7.37 -7.73 3.03
N PRO A 49 6.78 -7.06 4.04
CA PRO A 49 7.56 -6.42 5.09
C PRO A 49 8.53 -7.43 5.73
N LEU A 50 9.75 -6.98 6.01
CA LEU A 50 10.81 -7.79 6.55
C LEU A 50 11.12 -7.35 7.98
N VAL A 51 11.47 -8.33 8.82
CA VAL A 51 12.04 -8.10 10.15
C VAL A 51 13.48 -8.60 10.08
N ASP A 52 14.43 -7.66 10.02
CA ASP A 52 15.85 -7.95 9.76
C ASP A 52 16.53 -8.76 10.88
N GLY A 53 15.91 -8.81 12.07
CA GLY A 53 16.39 -9.60 13.19
C GLY A 53 15.49 -9.50 14.43
N PRO A 54 15.85 -10.21 15.52
CA PRO A 54 15.12 -10.13 16.78
C PRO A 54 15.05 -8.71 17.33
N GLN A 55 13.93 -8.36 17.96
CA GLN A 55 13.72 -7.05 18.57
C GLN A 55 13.27 -7.22 20.02
N SER A 56 13.73 -6.32 20.89
CA SER A 56 13.28 -6.24 22.27
C SER A 56 11.85 -5.67 22.36
N ALA A 57 11.13 -6.10 23.39
CA ALA A 57 9.78 -5.63 23.71
C ALA A 57 9.58 -5.69 25.23
N VAL A 58 8.57 -5.00 25.74
CA VAL A 58 8.19 -5.01 27.16
C VAL A 58 7.06 -6.00 27.35
N VAL A 59 7.16 -6.91 28.32
CA VAL A 59 6.07 -7.81 28.70
C VAL A 59 4.92 -6.99 29.30
N THR A 60 3.69 -7.24 28.84
CA THR A 60 2.49 -6.50 29.26
C THR A 60 1.42 -7.42 29.85
N GLY A 61 0.51 -6.82 30.60
CA GLY A 61 -0.65 -7.48 31.20
C GLY A 61 -1.61 -6.45 31.79
N PRO A 62 -2.78 -6.89 32.30
CA PRO A 62 -3.74 -6.01 32.95
C PRO A 62 -3.13 -5.20 34.10
N ALA A 63 -3.65 -3.99 34.32
CA ALA A 63 -3.19 -3.14 35.40
C ALA A 63 -3.31 -3.84 36.78
N GLY A 64 -2.19 -3.93 37.50
CA GLY A 64 -2.12 -4.56 38.82
C GLY A 64 -1.75 -6.04 38.81
N GLU A 65 -1.62 -6.67 37.63
CA GLU A 65 -1.14 -8.06 37.52
C GLU A 65 0.35 -8.11 37.19
N GLU A 66 1.14 -8.75 38.05
CA GLU A 66 2.59 -8.92 37.84
C GLU A 66 2.92 -10.07 36.88
N ILE A 67 2.11 -11.14 36.90
CA ILE A 67 2.28 -12.33 36.08
C ILE A 67 0.99 -12.58 35.30
N PHE A 68 1.03 -12.33 33.99
CA PHE A 68 -0.09 -12.55 33.08
C PHE A 68 0.32 -13.50 31.96
N CYS A 69 0.02 -14.79 32.14
CA CYS A 69 0.32 -15.86 31.20
C CYS A 69 -0.95 -16.65 30.89
N ASP A 70 -1.03 -17.21 29.69
CA ASP A 70 -2.08 -18.18 29.37
C ASP A 70 -1.74 -19.61 29.80
N GLU A 71 -2.64 -20.55 29.53
CA GLU A 71 -2.49 -21.99 29.85
C GLU A 71 -1.26 -22.64 29.21
N HIS A 72 -0.64 -21.99 28.22
CA HIS A 72 0.56 -22.44 27.53
C HIS A 72 1.82 -21.69 27.96
N GLY A 73 1.73 -20.77 28.93
CA GLY A 73 2.85 -19.96 29.41
C GLY A 73 3.27 -18.85 28.44
N ARG A 74 2.41 -18.45 27.50
CA ARG A 74 2.69 -17.32 26.60
C ARG A 74 2.39 -16.00 27.29
N VAL A 75 3.18 -14.97 26.97
CA VAL A 75 3.00 -13.61 27.45
C VAL A 75 2.61 -12.67 26.31
N ARG A 76 1.95 -11.56 26.64
CA ARG A 76 1.78 -10.43 25.72
C ARG A 76 2.98 -9.50 25.84
N VAL A 77 3.34 -8.87 24.72
CA VAL A 77 4.43 -7.89 24.68
C VAL A 77 4.01 -6.66 23.90
N LYS A 78 4.55 -5.51 24.31
CA LYS A 78 4.48 -4.25 23.57
C LYS A 78 5.83 -3.93 22.97
N PHE A 79 5.89 -3.84 21.65
CA PHE A 79 7.08 -3.40 20.93
C PHE A 79 7.32 -1.91 21.11
N ASN A 80 8.59 -1.49 21.09
CA ASN A 80 8.98 -0.10 21.28
C ASN A 80 8.45 0.84 20.19
N TRP A 81 8.13 0.31 19.00
CA TRP A 81 7.56 1.07 17.89
C TRP A 81 6.02 1.09 17.90
N ASP A 82 5.36 0.39 18.82
CA ASP A 82 3.91 0.44 18.95
C ASP A 82 3.47 1.76 19.61
N ARG A 83 2.91 2.63 18.77
CA ARG A 83 2.45 3.97 19.15
C ARG A 83 0.98 4.01 19.59
N TYR A 84 0.22 2.95 19.31
CA TYR A 84 -1.25 3.02 19.37
C TYR A 84 -1.83 2.22 20.53
N ASN A 85 -1.16 1.17 20.97
CA ASN A 85 -1.65 0.37 22.09
C ASN A 85 -1.03 0.82 23.41
N PRO A 86 -1.83 0.96 24.48
CA PRO A 86 -1.31 1.20 25.81
C PRO A 86 -0.62 -0.08 26.34
N ALA A 87 0.23 0.08 27.35
CA ALA A 87 1.04 -1.01 27.88
C ALA A 87 0.30 -1.92 28.88
N ASP A 88 -0.95 -1.61 29.19
CA ASP A 88 -1.81 -2.28 30.18
C ASP A 88 -2.83 -3.25 29.53
N GLN A 89 -2.55 -3.70 28.30
CA GLN A 89 -3.32 -4.71 27.56
C GLN A 89 -2.64 -6.09 27.52
#